data_AF-A0A2T5IRW8-F1
#
_entry.id   AF-A0A2T5IRW8-F1
#
_cell.length_a   1.000
_cell.length_b   1.000
_cell.length_c   1.000
_cell.angle_alpha   90.00
_cell.angle_beta   90.00
_cell.angle_gamma   90.00
#
_symmetry.space_group_name_H-M   'P 1'
#
loop_
_entity.id
_entity.type
_entity.pdbx_description
1 polymer ?
#
loop_
_entity_poly.entity_id
_entity_poly.type
_entity_poly.pdbx_seq_one_letter_code
_entity_poly.pdbx_strand_id
1 'polypeptide(L)'
;MGFKLLPYSDWLSTDLAHLHEKPLNYHYQTHYVPHTEAEILGCLYVILGSSMGSRRIANALQNHSDTTIQKIDFFTKVAENSSGFKYILNQIELSISNTQQQQDCINAAKSTFTIFIDSFDLVNPLQKIESAVF
;
A
#
# COMPACT_ATOMS: atom_id res chain seq x y z
N MET A 1 -0.13 19.88 -7.09
CA MET A 1 1.03 19.03 -6.76
C MET A 1 0.81 17.71 -7.46
N GLY A 2 1.69 17.31 -8.38
CA GLY A 2 1.56 16.00 -9.03
C GLY A 2 1.88 14.89 -8.03
N PHE A 3 1.18 13.76 -8.10
CA PHE A 3 1.40 12.55 -7.28
C PHE A 3 2.80 11.91 -7.45
N LYS A 4 3.73 12.59 -8.14
CA LYS A 4 5.14 12.23 -8.20
C LYS A 4 5.73 12.33 -6.80
N LEU A 5 6.10 11.16 -6.27
CA LEU A 5 6.89 10.93 -5.04
C LEU A 5 6.07 10.94 -3.75
N LEU A 6 5.13 10.00 -3.61
CA LEU A 6 4.90 9.44 -2.28
C LEU A 6 6.18 8.69 -1.89
N PRO A 7 6.85 9.04 -0.78
CA PRO A 7 8.18 8.51 -0.42
C PRO A 7 8.13 7.07 0.11
N TYR A 8 7.02 6.36 -0.11
CA TYR A 8 6.78 5.03 0.45
C TYR A 8 7.79 4.01 -0.05
N SER A 9 8.18 4.06 -1.33
CA SER A 9 9.23 3.21 -1.87
C SER A 9 10.57 3.41 -1.15
N ASP A 10 10.90 4.66 -0.81
CA ASP A 10 12.16 5.00 -0.15
C ASP A 10 12.14 4.51 1.29
N TRP A 11 11.03 4.72 2.02
CA TRP A 11 10.88 4.25 3.39
C TRP A 11 10.89 2.73 3.48
N LEU A 12 10.20 2.04 2.59
CA LEU A 12 10.22 0.57 2.51
C LEU A 12 11.65 0.06 2.21
N SER A 13 12.38 0.74 1.33
CA SER A 13 13.77 0.37 1.01
C SER A 13 14.71 0.60 2.19
N THR A 14 14.54 1.69 2.93
CA THR A 14 15.28 1.98 4.17
C THR A 14 15.01 0.90 5.22
N ASP A 15 13.75 0.52 5.43
CA ASP A 15 13.39 -0.50 6.41
C ASP A 15 13.96 -1.88 6.05
N LEU A 16 13.89 -2.28 4.77
CA LEU A 16 14.53 -3.52 4.32
C LEU A 16 16.06 -3.50 4.56
N ALA A 17 16.71 -2.37 4.28
CA ALA A 17 18.14 -2.23 4.54
C ALA A 17 18.48 -2.34 6.04
N HIS A 18 17.65 -1.75 6.91
CA HIS A 18 17.79 -1.87 8.37
C HIS A 18 17.58 -3.29 8.88
N LEU A 19 16.69 -4.05 8.23
CA LEU A 19 16.44 -5.46 8.54
C LEU A 19 17.46 -6.41 7.89
N HIS A 20 18.45 -5.89 7.16
CA HIS A 20 19.41 -6.67 6.37
C HIS A 20 18.75 -7.57 5.30
N GLU A 21 17.58 -7.17 4.83
CA GLU A 21 16.78 -7.87 3.83
C GLU A 21 16.86 -7.17 2.46
N LYS A 22 16.43 -7.88 1.41
CA LYS A 22 16.29 -7.33 0.05
C LYS A 22 14.84 -7.44 -0.41
N PRO A 23 14.38 -6.56 -1.32
CA PRO A 23 13.07 -6.71 -1.94
C PRO A 23 12.93 -8.09 -2.57
N LEU A 24 11.85 -8.78 -2.25
CA LEU A 24 11.53 -10.05 -2.91
C LEU A 24 11.11 -9.75 -4.34
N ASN A 25 11.81 -10.34 -5.30
CA ASN A 25 11.50 -10.21 -6.71
C ASN A 25 10.36 -11.17 -7.07
N TYR A 26 9.12 -10.75 -6.84
CA TYR A 26 7.95 -11.46 -7.35
C TYR A 26 7.63 -10.97 -8.77
N HIS A 27 7.46 -11.90 -9.70
CA HIS A 27 6.88 -11.61 -11.01
C HIS A 27 5.35 -11.59 -10.86
N TYR A 28 4.80 -10.40 -10.59
CA TYR A 28 3.36 -10.21 -10.62
C TYR A 28 2.84 -10.40 -12.05
N GLN A 29 1.89 -11.31 -12.23
CA GLN A 29 1.29 -11.56 -13.54
C GLN A 29 0.38 -10.42 -14.00
N THR A 30 -0.07 -9.56 -13.08
CA THR A 30 -0.97 -8.44 -13.35
C THR A 30 -0.36 -7.12 -12.91
N HIS A 31 0.15 -6.35 -13.88
CA HIS A 31 0.45 -4.94 -13.70
C HIS A 31 -0.79 -4.13 -14.08
N TYR A 32 -1.62 -3.74 -13.10
CA TYR A 32 -2.63 -2.72 -13.36
C TYR A 32 -1.93 -1.36 -13.48
N VAL A 33 -2.04 -0.74 -14.64
CA VAL A 33 -1.46 0.58 -14.91
C VAL A 33 -2.62 1.57 -15.09
N PRO A 34 -2.82 2.53 -14.17
CA PRO A 34 -3.87 3.53 -14.32
C PRO A 34 -3.54 4.48 -15.47
N HIS A 35 -4.54 4.84 -16.27
CA HIS A 35 -4.41 5.68 -17.46
C HIS A 35 -5.12 7.03 -17.33
N THR A 36 -6.12 7.12 -16.44
CA THR A 36 -6.90 8.33 -16.19
C THR A 36 -6.69 8.85 -14.78
N GLU A 37 -7.04 10.12 -14.55
CA GLU A 37 -7.01 10.72 -13.21
C GLU A 37 -7.94 9.96 -12.24
N ALA A 38 -9.13 9.57 -12.70
CA ALA A 38 -10.08 8.81 -11.88
C ALA A 38 -9.49 7.46 -11.44
N GLU A 39 -8.79 6.76 -12.32
CA GLU A 39 -8.11 5.51 -11.98
C GLU A 39 -6.98 5.74 -10.97
N ILE A 40 -6.16 6.80 -11.17
CA ILE A 40 -5.10 7.16 -10.24
C ILE A 40 -5.67 7.44 -8.84
N LEU A 41 -6.76 8.20 -8.75
CA LEU A 41 -7.43 8.50 -7.48
C LEU A 41 -7.99 7.24 -6.82
N GLY A 42 -8.54 6.31 -7.60
CA GLY A 42 -8.98 5.00 -7.13
C GLY A 42 -7.85 4.16 -6.51
N CYS A 43 -6.70 4.09 -7.18
CA CYS A 43 -5.52 3.41 -6.63
C CYS A 43 -5.02 4.08 -5.34
N LEU A 44 -4.92 5.42 -5.35
CA LEU A 44 -4.44 6.18 -4.20
C LEU A 44 -5.37 6.09 -2.99
N TYR A 45 -6.68 6.01 -3.20
CA TYR A 45 -7.64 5.76 -2.12
C TYR A 45 -7.28 4.49 -1.33
N VAL A 46 -6.98 3.39 -2.03
CA VAL A 46 -6.65 2.11 -1.38
C VAL A 46 -5.29 2.18 -0.69
N ILE A 47 -4.27 2.71 -1.37
CA ILE A 47 -2.90 2.81 -0.83
C ILE A 47 -2.88 3.69 0.43
N LEU A 48 -3.46 4.89 0.36
CA LEU A 48 -3.49 5.82 1.48
C LEU A 48 -4.47 5.40 2.58
N GLY A 49 -5.57 4.74 2.23
CA GLY A 49 -6.49 4.15 3.21
C GLY A 49 -5.82 3.05 4.04
N SER A 50 -5.04 2.19 3.39
CA SER A 50 -4.28 1.11 4.06
C SER A 50 -3.19 1.68 4.98
N SER A 51 -2.56 2.76 4.54
CA SER A 51 -1.62 3.55 5.33
C SER A 51 -2.22 4.05 6.66
N MET A 52 -3.52 4.38 6.75
CA MET A 52 -4.13 4.76 8.03
C MET A 52 -4.18 3.61 9.05
N GLY A 53 -4.32 2.37 8.58
CA GLY A 53 -4.28 1.16 9.42
C GLY A 53 -2.91 0.90 10.03
N SER A 54 -1.84 1.42 9.41
CA SER A 54 -0.46 1.20 9.84
C SER A 54 -0.14 1.76 11.23
N ARG A 55 -0.87 2.77 11.69
CA ARG A 55 -0.63 3.39 13.01
C ARG A 55 -0.74 2.40 14.16
N ARG A 56 -1.64 1.42 14.06
CA ARG A 56 -1.78 0.36 15.08
C ARG A 56 -0.57 -0.56 15.08
N ILE A 57 -0.02 -0.84 13.90
CA ILE A 57 1.20 -1.63 13.71
C ILE A 57 2.39 -0.85 14.29
N ALA A 58 2.56 0.43 13.94
CA ALA A 58 3.62 1.29 14.48
C ALA A 58 3.63 1.28 16.03
N ASN A 59 2.46 1.47 16.65
CA ASN A 59 2.34 1.44 18.12
C ASN A 59 2.71 0.07 18.71
N ALA A 60 2.39 -1.03 18.03
CA ALA A 60 2.78 -2.36 18.48
C ALA A 60 4.30 -2.57 18.38
N LEU A 61 4.92 -2.11 17.30
CA LEU A 61 6.37 -2.24 17.06
C LEU A 61 7.20 -1.40 18.04
N GLN A 62 6.72 -0.21 18.43
CA GLN A 62 7.40 0.65 19.40
C GLN A 62 7.59 0.00 20.78
N ASN A 63 6.70 -0.94 21.15
CA ASN A 63 6.77 -1.66 22.41
C ASN A 63 7.47 -3.03 22.31
N HIS A 64 8.04 -3.35 21.15
CA HIS A 64 8.73 -4.62 20.94
C HIS A 64 10.10 -4.60 21.64
N SER A 65 10.56 -5.74 22.18
CA SER A 65 11.85 -5.82 22.89
C SER A 65 13.07 -5.72 21.96
N ASP A 66 12.87 -5.98 20.67
CA ASP A 66 13.90 -5.86 19.63
C ASP A 66 14.00 -4.42 19.11
N THR A 67 15.16 -3.80 19.31
CA THR A 67 15.42 -2.40 18.93
C THR A 67 15.56 -2.19 17.42
N THR A 68 15.79 -3.25 16.64
CA THR A 68 15.79 -3.16 15.17
C THR A 68 14.37 -2.97 14.63
N ILE A 69 13.40 -3.67 15.24
CA ILE A 69 11.97 -3.60 14.91
C ILE A 69 11.35 -2.26 15.33
N GLN A 70 11.87 -1.63 16.37
CA GLN A 70 11.43 -0.28 16.78
C GLN A 70 11.77 0.83 15.76
N LYS A 71 12.73 0.59 14.86
CA LYS A 71 13.24 1.57 13.88
C LYS A 71 12.61 1.46 12.49
N ILE A 72 11.47 0.76 12.39
CA ILE A 72 10.72 0.66 11.12
C ILE A 72 10.04 2.00 10.83
N ASP A 73 10.63 2.72 9.88
CA ASP A 73 10.31 4.08 9.49
C ASP A 73 8.98 4.17 8.75
N PHE A 74 8.67 3.18 7.90
CA PHE A 74 7.49 3.20 7.04
C PHE A 74 6.21 3.41 7.86
N PHE A 75 5.94 2.54 8.84
CA PHE A 75 4.69 2.61 9.61
C PHE A 75 4.63 3.86 10.50
N THR A 76 5.77 4.32 11.03
CA THR A 76 5.84 5.51 11.87
C THR A 76 5.58 6.78 11.06
N LYS A 77 6.28 6.97 9.94
CA LYS A 77 6.15 8.16 9.09
C LYS A 77 4.81 8.21 8.34
N VAL A 78 4.26 7.05 7.97
CA VAL A 78 2.93 6.96 7.37
C VAL A 78 1.86 7.39 8.38
N ALA A 79 1.95 6.94 9.63
CA ALA A 79 0.99 7.30 10.68
C ALA A 79 0.95 8.81 10.99
N GLU A 80 2.08 9.50 10.81
CA GLU A 80 2.20 10.95 10.96
C GLU A 80 1.54 11.72 9.80
N ASN A 81 1.42 11.10 8.62
CA ASN A 81 0.95 11.75 7.39
C ASN A 81 -0.54 11.47 7.06
N SER A 82 -1.42 11.66 8.04
CA SER A 82 -2.87 11.46 7.86
C SER A 82 -3.56 12.48 6.94
N SER A 83 -2.88 13.58 6.59
CA SER A 83 -3.40 14.63 5.71
C SER A 83 -3.53 14.18 4.26
N GLY A 84 -2.67 13.27 3.80
CA GLY A 84 -2.70 12.74 2.43
C GLY A 84 -4.03 12.07 2.07
N PHE A 85 -4.59 11.26 2.98
CA PHE A 85 -5.86 10.58 2.72
C PHE A 85 -7.03 11.56 2.61
N LYS A 86 -7.11 12.55 3.51
CA LYS A 86 -8.13 13.61 3.43
C LYS A 86 -8.04 14.40 2.13
N TYR A 87 -6.82 14.67 1.66
CA TYR A 87 -6.62 15.33 0.38
C TYR A 87 -7.17 14.51 -0.78
N ILE A 88 -6.93 13.19 -0.82
CA ILE A 88 -7.47 12.32 -1.87
C ILE A 88 -8.99 12.26 -1.84
N LEU A 89 -9.63 12.17 -0.67
CA LEU A 89 -11.09 12.20 -0.58
C LEU A 89 -11.67 13.48 -1.19
N ASN A 90 -11.06 14.63 -0.89
CA ASN A 90 -11.46 15.90 -1.49
C ASN A 90 -11.23 15.91 -3.02
N GLN A 91 -10.10 15.38 -3.52
CA GLN A 91 -9.87 15.27 -4.96
C GLN A 91 -10.88 14.35 -5.66
N ILE A 92 -11.29 13.25 -5.02
CA ILE A 92 -12.35 12.37 -5.56
C ILE A 92 -13.66 13.14 -5.69
N GLU A 93 -14.04 13.89 -4.66
CA GLU A 93 -15.28 14.70 -4.67
C GLU A 93 -15.26 15.81 -5.72
N LEU A 94 -14.09 16.42 -5.98
CA LEU A 94 -13.95 17.54 -6.91
C LEU A 94 -13.72 17.12 -8.37
N SER A 95 -12.93 16.08 -8.61
CA SER A 95 -12.49 15.69 -9.97
C SER A 95 -13.42 14.66 -10.63
N ILE A 96 -14.20 13.89 -9.86
CA ILE A 96 -15.07 12.85 -10.40
C ILE A 96 -16.49 13.40 -10.59
N SER A 97 -16.85 13.66 -11.84
CA SER A 97 -18.06 14.42 -12.20
C SER A 97 -19.13 13.60 -12.92
N ASN A 98 -18.77 12.44 -13.47
CA ASN A 98 -19.68 11.64 -14.29
C ASN A 98 -19.58 10.12 -13.98
N THR A 99 -20.58 9.38 -14.44
CA THR A 99 -20.73 7.94 -14.19
C THR A 99 -19.54 7.12 -14.69
N GLN A 100 -18.94 7.48 -15.83
CA GLN A 100 -17.79 6.75 -16.37
C GLN A 100 -16.57 6.91 -15.45
N GLN A 101 -16.26 8.14 -15.04
CA GLN A 101 -15.16 8.42 -14.11
C GLN A 101 -15.37 7.73 -12.75
N GLN A 102 -16.61 7.70 -12.25
CA GLN A 102 -16.93 6.96 -11.02
C GLN A 102 -16.62 5.47 -11.18
N GLN A 103 -17.03 4.88 -12.31
CA GLN A 103 -16.79 3.47 -12.59
C GLN A 103 -15.30 3.16 -12.72
N ASP A 104 -14.54 4.02 -13.42
CA ASP A 104 -13.10 3.90 -13.60
C ASP A 104 -12.37 3.96 -12.26
N CYS A 105 -12.73 4.91 -11.40
CA CYS A 105 -12.19 5.03 -10.03
C CYS A 105 -12.48 3.78 -9.18
N ILE A 106 -13.71 3.27 -9.22
CA ILE A 106 -14.09 2.07 -8.48
C ILE A 106 -13.34 0.83 -9.00
N ASN A 107 -13.22 0.69 -10.32
CA ASN A 107 -12.52 -0.44 -10.94
C ASN A 107 -11.02 -0.41 -10.60
N ALA A 108 -10.39 0.75 -10.63
CA ALA A 108 -9.00 0.91 -10.22
C ALA A 108 -8.76 0.57 -8.75
N ALA A 109 -9.68 0.99 -7.86
CA ALA A 109 -9.63 0.62 -6.45
C ALA A 109 -9.76 -0.90 -6.27
N LYS A 110 -10.70 -1.55 -6.98
CA LYS A 110 -10.84 -3.02 -6.97
C LYS A 110 -9.57 -3.72 -7.43
N SER A 111 -8.99 -3.32 -8.56
CA SER A 111 -7.73 -3.87 -9.06
C SER A 111 -6.60 -3.72 -8.04
N THR A 112 -6.55 -2.59 -7.33
CA THR A 112 -5.54 -2.35 -6.28
C THR A 112 -5.75 -3.27 -5.08
N PHE A 113 -7.00 -3.51 -4.66
CA PHE A 113 -7.30 -4.51 -3.63
C PHE A 113 -6.87 -5.92 -4.05
N THR A 114 -7.14 -6.32 -5.30
CA THR A 114 -6.71 -7.63 -5.83
C THR A 114 -5.19 -7.79 -5.75
N ILE A 115 -4.42 -6.77 -6.15
CA ILE A 115 -2.95 -6.80 -6.04
C ILE A 115 -2.50 -7.02 -4.59
N PHE A 116 -3.16 -6.39 -3.60
CA PHE A 116 -2.84 -6.60 -2.19
C PHE A 116 -3.18 -8.02 -1.72
N ILE A 117 -4.35 -8.55 -2.11
CA ILE A 117 -4.74 -9.93 -1.79
C ILE A 117 -3.72 -10.92 -2.37
N ASP A 118 -3.39 -10.80 -3.65
CA ASP A 118 -2.41 -11.67 -4.32
C ASP A 118 -1.04 -11.58 -3.62
N SER A 119 -0.62 -10.38 -3.22
CA SER A 119 0.61 -10.18 -2.45
C SER A 119 0.58 -10.87 -1.08
N PHE A 120 -0.56 -10.84 -0.37
CA PHE A 120 -0.72 -11.51 0.92
C PHE A 120 -0.68 -13.03 0.78
N ASP A 121 -1.32 -13.58 -0.25
CA ASP A 121 -1.32 -15.02 -0.51
C ASP A 121 0.09 -15.54 -0.80
N LEU A 122 0.89 -14.81 -1.57
CA LEU A 122 2.28 -15.17 -1.88
C LEU A 122 3.21 -15.25 -0.66
N VAL A 123 2.95 -14.46 0.39
CA VAL A 123 3.76 -14.43 1.61
C VAL A 123 3.19 -15.32 2.71
N ASN A 124 1.98 -15.87 2.55
CA ASN A 124 1.35 -16.71 3.56
C ASN A 124 2.03 -18.09 3.65
N PRO A 125 2.72 -18.42 4.75
CA PRO A 125 3.41 -19.70 4.90
C PRO A 125 2.47 -20.90 4.89
N LEU A 126 1.16 -20.72 5.13
CA LEU A 126 0.18 -21.81 5.15
C LEU A 126 -0.07 -22.42 3.76
N GLN A 127 0.11 -21.68 2.66
CA GLN A 127 0.03 -22.24 1.30
C GLN A 127 1.26 -23.11 0.92
N LYS A 128 2.42 -22.89 1.55
CA LYS A 128 3.62 -23.71 1.31
C LYS A 128 3.53 -25.10 1.94
N ILE A 129 2.64 -25.30 2.91
CA ILE A 129 2.45 -26.59 3.58
C ILE A 129 1.57 -27.52 2.74
N GLU A 130 0.55 -27.00 2.06
CA GLU A 130 -0.36 -27.81 1.24
C GLU A 130 0.27 -28.29 -0.09
N SER A 131 1.31 -27.60 -0.58
CA SER A 131 2.04 -27.97 -1.80
C SER A 131 3.21 -28.95 -1.57
N ALA A 132 3.53 -29.28 -0.32
CA ALA A 132 4.58 -30.23 0.05
C ALA A 132 4.05 -31.62 0.47
N VAL A 133 2.74 -31.83 0.40
CA VAL A 133 2.03 -33.04 0.87
C VAL A 133 1.43 -33.87 -0.30
N PHE A 134 1.74 -33.52 -1.56
CA PHE A 134 1.35 -34.29 -2.74
C PHE A 134 2.55 -34.62 -3.63
#